data_AF-A0A5J4PQB3-F1
#
_entry.id   AF-A0A5J4PQB3-F1
#
_cell.length_a   1.000
_cell.length_b   1.000
_cell.length_c   1.000
_cell.angle_alpha   90.00
_cell.angle_beta   90.00
_cell.angle_gamma   90.00
#
_symmetry.space_group_name_H-M   'P 1'
#
loop_
_entity.id
_entity.type
_entity.pdbx_description
1 polymer ?
#
loop_
_entity_poly.entity_id
_entity_poly.type
_entity_poly.pdbx_seq_one_letter_code
_entity_poly.pdbx_strand_id
1 'polypeptide(L)'
;DGERISMPLYFDPFGSIFIVFREKEEKPHIVSLSKSGENIFPHLPRQFSEESYYTLSPDGKWMFYADGNYELTYNTGQVEKIDIAPVRSLEITPPWKVAFSKEWGGPEEIVFDRLISWTESEIPGIKYYSGTASYTKNFPIDESMIAGHSICLDLGTMFNIAEVIINGQSLGACWKKPFRKDISKSIAPGNNTIELKVTNLWTNRLIGDQYLPEEKRFTETNITNMKRNADEKYFEKGDPLMPSGLVGPVQLQFVPVISAKQRLSL
;
A
#
# COMPACT_ATOMS: atom_id res chain seq x y z
N ASP A 1 25.20 27.67 11.71
CA ASP A 1 24.53 28.71 12.52
C ASP A 1 23.36 28.06 13.25
N GLY A 2 23.49 27.84 14.57
CA GLY A 2 22.62 26.98 15.39
C GLY A 2 21.20 27.49 15.66
N GLU A 3 20.59 28.20 14.72
CA GLU A 3 19.25 28.80 14.83
C GLU A 3 18.17 28.05 14.02
N ARG A 4 18.53 26.95 13.36
CA ARG A 4 17.63 26.22 12.45
C ARG A 4 17.59 24.74 12.79
N ILE A 5 16.38 24.19 12.75
CA ILE A 5 16.15 22.74 12.77
C ILE A 5 16.13 22.25 11.32
N SER A 6 16.91 21.22 11.02
CA SER A 6 16.95 20.56 9.72
C SER A 6 16.47 19.13 9.88
N MET A 7 15.59 18.67 9.00
CA MET A 7 15.04 17.32 9.05
C MET A 7 15.05 16.68 7.65
N PRO A 8 15.53 15.44 7.50
CA PRO A 8 15.36 14.70 6.27
C PRO A 8 13.91 14.22 6.17
N LEU A 9 13.19 14.63 5.12
CA LEU A 9 11.80 14.27 4.90
C LEU A 9 11.66 13.54 3.57
N TYR A 10 10.94 12.42 3.60
CA TYR A 10 10.52 11.70 2.41
C TYR A 10 9.00 11.73 2.35
N PHE A 11 8.46 12.11 1.20
CA PHE A 11 7.03 12.16 0.96
C PHE A 11 6.65 11.03 0.01
N ASP A 12 5.72 10.18 0.45
CA ASP A 12 5.03 9.27 -0.46
C ASP A 12 4.30 10.07 -1.56
N PRO A 13 4.01 9.43 -2.72
CA PRO A 13 3.10 10.00 -3.70
C PRO A 13 1.77 10.42 -3.06
N PHE A 14 1.41 11.70 -3.23
CA PHE A 14 0.21 12.32 -2.65
C PHE A 14 0.14 12.26 -1.11
N GLY A 15 1.28 12.05 -0.44
CA GLY A 15 1.40 12.05 1.00
C GLY A 15 1.47 13.47 1.58
N SER A 16 1.05 13.60 2.84
CA SER A 16 1.23 14.80 3.65
C SER A 16 1.63 14.40 5.07
N ILE A 17 2.39 15.26 5.74
CA ILE A 17 2.86 15.04 7.11
C ILE A 17 2.66 16.31 7.94
N PHE A 18 2.46 16.15 9.24
CA PHE A 18 2.53 17.23 10.20
C PHE A 18 3.83 17.12 10.98
N ILE A 19 4.60 18.22 11.04
CA ILE A 19 5.78 18.33 11.89
C ILE A 19 5.39 19.21 13.07
N VAL A 20 5.49 18.65 14.28
CA VAL A 20 4.98 19.29 15.51
C VAL A 20 6.12 19.43 16.51
N PHE A 21 6.55 20.68 16.75
CA PHE A 21 7.49 21.03 17.81
C PHE A 21 6.69 21.36 19.08
N ARG A 22 6.79 20.53 20.11
CA ARG A 22 6.02 20.70 21.37
C ARG A 22 6.83 21.35 22.47
N GLU A 23 8.00 20.79 22.76
CA GLU A 23 8.85 21.19 23.88
C GLU A 23 10.30 21.31 23.42
N LYS A 24 11.08 22.12 24.13
CA LYS A 24 12.53 22.18 23.91
C LYS A 24 13.15 20.90 24.45
N GLU A 25 13.83 20.16 23.58
CA GLU A 25 14.49 18.91 23.95
C GLU A 25 15.98 18.97 23.63
N GLU A 26 16.84 18.91 24.66
CA GLU A 26 18.31 19.00 24.53
C GLU A 26 18.97 17.61 24.45
N LYS A 27 18.21 16.58 24.07
CA LYS A 27 18.76 15.22 23.95
C LYS A 27 19.72 15.14 22.76
N PRO A 28 20.66 14.18 22.78
CA PRO A 28 21.45 13.85 21.60
C PRO A 28 20.53 13.58 20.42
N HIS A 29 20.79 14.24 19.29
CA HIS A 29 20.01 14.10 18.06
C HIS A 29 20.93 13.98 16.85
N ILE A 30 20.41 13.36 15.79
CA ILE A 30 21.15 13.12 14.55
C ILE A 30 21.32 14.45 13.80
N VAL A 31 22.56 14.77 13.43
CA VAL A 31 22.92 15.95 12.62
C VAL A 31 23.44 15.56 11.23
N SER A 32 23.79 14.29 11.02
CA SER A 32 24.17 13.74 9.72
C SER A 32 23.79 12.27 9.62
N LEU A 33 23.34 11.85 8.44
CA LEU A 33 23.08 10.46 8.09
C LEU A 33 23.73 10.17 6.75
N SER A 34 24.53 9.12 6.69
CA SER A 34 25.13 8.62 5.45
C SER A 34 24.78 7.16 5.20
N LYS A 35 24.73 6.78 3.92
CA LYS A 35 24.56 5.41 3.43
C LYS A 35 25.72 5.07 2.50
N SER A 36 26.49 4.05 2.84
CA SER A 36 27.67 3.60 2.05
C SER A 36 28.65 4.73 1.70
N GLY A 37 28.82 5.70 2.62
CA GLY A 37 29.70 6.85 2.44
C GLY A 37 29.10 8.05 1.71
N GLU A 38 27.87 7.95 1.21
CA GLU A 38 27.13 9.10 0.65
C GLU A 38 26.24 9.73 1.72
N ASN A 39 26.36 11.04 1.94
CA ASN A 39 25.47 11.77 2.84
C ASN A 39 24.07 11.85 2.23
N ILE A 40 23.08 11.41 3.00
CA ILE A 40 21.64 11.52 2.68
C ILE A 40 20.94 12.59 3.54
N PHE A 41 21.62 13.06 4.59
CA PHE A 41 21.26 14.20 5.42
C PHE A 41 22.56 14.82 5.98
N PRO A 42 22.75 16.15 6.04
CA PRO A 42 21.76 17.22 5.78
C PRO A 42 21.56 17.58 4.31
N HIS A 43 22.39 17.04 3.41
CA HIS A 43 22.28 17.27 1.98
C HIS A 43 21.55 16.10 1.32
N LEU A 44 20.74 16.40 0.31
CA LEU A 44 20.09 15.37 -0.50
C LEU A 44 21.15 14.57 -1.28
N PRO A 45 20.96 13.25 -1.45
CA PRO A 45 21.83 12.42 -2.26
C PRO A 45 21.82 12.90 -3.72
N ARG A 46 22.87 12.55 -4.47
CA ARG A 46 22.95 12.91 -5.90
C ARG A 46 21.93 12.14 -6.74
N GLN A 47 21.57 10.94 -6.30
CA GLN A 47 20.54 10.10 -6.90
C GLN A 47 19.38 9.92 -5.92
N PHE A 48 18.18 10.21 -6.39
CA PHE A 48 16.96 9.95 -5.64
C PHE A 48 16.50 8.52 -5.93
N SER A 49 16.18 7.77 -4.88
CA SER A 49 15.42 6.54 -4.97
C SER A 49 13.92 6.86 -5.01
N GLU A 50 13.13 6.07 -5.73
CA GLU A 50 11.66 6.18 -5.69
C GLU A 50 11.10 5.79 -4.32
N GLU A 51 11.81 4.93 -3.59
CA GLU A 51 11.46 4.52 -2.23
C GLU A 51 12.30 5.26 -1.19
N SER A 52 11.69 5.57 -0.05
CA SER A 52 12.40 6.14 1.10
C SER A 52 13.44 5.14 1.62
N TYR A 53 14.65 5.59 1.96
CA TYR A 53 15.64 4.71 2.56
C TYR A 53 15.20 4.17 3.93
N TYR A 54 14.39 4.94 4.64
CA TYR A 54 13.83 4.59 5.94
C TYR A 54 12.53 5.35 6.19
N THR A 55 11.79 4.92 7.21
CA THR A 55 10.70 5.68 7.82
C THR A 55 10.72 5.47 9.33
N LEU A 56 9.86 6.19 10.04
CA LEU A 56 9.63 5.99 11.46
C LEU A 56 8.36 5.15 11.68
N SER A 57 8.44 4.16 12.55
CA SER A 57 7.27 3.47 13.05
C SER A 57 6.42 4.41 13.94
N PRO A 58 5.14 4.07 14.23
CA PRO A 58 4.30 4.87 15.12
C PRO A 58 4.88 5.09 16.53
N ASP A 59 5.74 4.19 17.00
CA ASP A 59 6.46 4.30 18.28
C ASP A 59 7.85 4.99 18.17
N GLY A 60 8.17 5.55 17.01
CA GLY A 60 9.37 6.35 16.76
C GLY A 60 10.64 5.54 16.52
N LYS A 61 10.54 4.24 16.19
CA LYS A 61 11.68 3.40 15.80
C LYS A 61 11.97 3.56 14.32
N TRP A 62 13.22 3.32 13.95
CA TRP A 62 13.64 3.36 12.55
C TRP A 62 13.31 2.03 11.87
N MET A 63 12.69 2.15 10.70
CA MET A 63 12.45 1.04 9.78
C MET A 63 13.17 1.35 8.47
N PHE A 64 14.17 0.55 8.11
CA PHE A 64 15.00 0.78 6.93
C PHE A 64 14.52 -0.08 5.77
N TYR A 65 14.21 0.56 4.64
CA TYR A 65 13.77 -0.11 3.42
C TYR A 65 14.90 -0.34 2.43
N ALA A 66 16.02 0.37 2.59
CA ALA A 66 17.23 0.14 1.80
C ALA A 66 18.34 -0.46 2.67
N ASP A 67 19.01 -1.46 2.11
CA ASP A 67 20.10 -2.19 2.74
C ASP A 67 21.42 -1.42 2.69
N GLY A 68 22.36 -1.86 3.53
CA GLY A 68 23.74 -1.41 3.52
C GLY A 68 24.16 -0.73 4.81
N ASN A 69 25.33 -0.09 4.75
CA ASN A 69 25.98 0.50 5.91
C ASN A 69 25.53 1.94 6.10
N TYR A 70 24.92 2.21 7.25
CA TYR A 70 24.51 3.54 7.67
C TYR A 70 25.44 4.06 8.77
N GLU A 71 25.76 5.35 8.69
CA GLU A 71 26.45 6.05 9.77
C GLU A 71 25.62 7.25 10.22
N LEU A 72 25.24 7.24 11.50
CA LEU A 72 24.48 8.28 12.17
C LEU A 72 25.46 9.10 13.00
N THR A 73 25.60 10.40 12.68
CA THR A 73 26.39 11.32 13.49
C THR A 73 25.46 12.16 14.35
N TYR A 74 25.70 12.18 15.65
CA TYR A 74 24.94 12.97 16.62
C TYR A 74 25.59 14.34 16.84
N ASN A 75 24.80 15.31 17.33
CA ASN A 75 25.29 16.63 17.71
C ASN A 75 26.41 16.60 18.77
N THR A 76 26.52 15.50 19.54
CA THR A 76 27.58 15.25 20.52
C THR A 76 28.92 14.84 19.88
N GLY A 77 28.95 14.61 18.56
CA GLY A 77 30.08 14.03 17.84
C GLY A 77 30.15 12.50 17.91
N GLN A 78 29.24 11.85 18.65
CA GLN A 78 29.11 10.39 18.65
C GLN A 78 28.70 9.91 17.26
N VAL A 79 29.31 8.81 16.80
CA VAL A 79 28.95 8.13 15.56
C VAL A 79 28.43 6.73 15.88
N GLU A 80 27.26 6.40 15.36
CA GLU A 80 26.67 5.07 15.42
C GLU A 80 26.66 4.45 14.02
N LYS A 81 27.25 3.27 13.89
CA LYS A 81 27.27 2.51 12.63
C LYS A 81 26.25 1.40 12.70
N ILE A 82 25.44 1.29 11.66
CA ILE A 82 24.35 0.35 11.58
C ILE A 82 24.44 -0.36 10.24
N ASP A 83 24.47 -1.69 10.27
CA ASP A 83 24.39 -2.51 9.06
C ASP A 83 22.95 -3.00 8.87
N ILE A 84 22.35 -2.65 7.74
CA ILE A 84 20.97 -2.97 7.41
C ILE A 84 20.95 -4.13 6.43
N ALA A 85 20.36 -5.25 6.86
CA ALA A 85 20.09 -6.37 5.98
C ALA A 85 19.02 -6.00 4.92
N PRO A 86 19.06 -6.60 3.73
CA PRO A 86 18.02 -6.44 2.72
C PRO A 86 16.63 -6.79 3.24
N VAL A 87 15.64 -5.96 2.87
CA VAL A 87 14.23 -6.28 3.07
C VAL A 87 13.92 -7.57 2.33
N ARG A 88 13.43 -8.56 3.07
CA ARG A 88 12.96 -9.80 2.48
C ARG A 88 11.51 -9.62 2.05
N SER A 89 11.17 -10.10 0.86
CA SER A 89 9.80 -10.13 0.38
C SER A 89 9.33 -11.57 0.21
N LEU A 90 8.12 -11.86 0.69
CA LEU A 90 7.42 -13.12 0.47
C LEU A 90 6.10 -12.83 -0.24
N GLU A 91 5.93 -13.34 -1.46
CA GLU A 91 4.69 -13.20 -2.18
C GLU A 91 3.59 -14.09 -1.59
N ILE A 92 2.40 -13.54 -1.40
CA ILE A 92 1.18 -14.30 -1.16
C ILE A 92 0.64 -14.71 -2.53
N THR A 93 1.24 -15.77 -3.08
CA THR A 93 0.97 -16.24 -4.43
C THR A 93 -0.48 -16.67 -4.62
N PRO A 94 -1.01 -16.71 -5.85
CA PRO A 94 -2.29 -17.39 -6.15
C PRO A 94 -2.28 -18.89 -5.80
N PRO A 95 -3.44 -19.59 -5.80
CA PRO A 95 -4.77 -19.10 -6.13
C PRO A 95 -5.41 -18.30 -4.99
N TRP A 96 -6.32 -17.39 -5.34
CA TRP A 96 -7.14 -16.61 -4.42
C TRP A 96 -8.62 -16.99 -4.56
N LYS A 97 -9.33 -17.14 -3.44
CA LYS A 97 -10.80 -17.21 -3.45
C LYS A 97 -11.33 -15.79 -3.52
N VAL A 98 -12.14 -15.48 -4.52
CA VAL A 98 -12.65 -14.13 -4.76
C VAL A 98 -14.16 -14.17 -4.81
N ALA A 99 -14.79 -13.30 -4.02
CA ALA A 99 -16.23 -13.18 -3.97
C ALA A 99 -16.72 -11.83 -4.50
N PHE A 100 -17.74 -11.85 -5.35
CA PHE A 100 -18.40 -10.68 -5.95
C PHE A 100 -19.89 -10.69 -5.62
N SER A 101 -20.50 -9.52 -5.44
CA SER A 101 -21.93 -9.45 -5.16
C SER A 101 -22.77 -9.79 -6.38
N LYS A 102 -23.74 -10.71 -6.21
CA LYS A 102 -24.79 -11.00 -7.21
C LYS A 102 -25.64 -9.78 -7.53
N GLU A 103 -25.87 -8.91 -6.56
CA GLU A 103 -26.67 -7.69 -6.72
C GLU A 103 -26.08 -6.76 -7.78
N TRP A 104 -24.75 -6.83 -8.00
CA TRP A 104 -24.03 -6.06 -9.02
C TRP A 104 -23.60 -6.91 -10.22
N GLY A 105 -24.21 -8.08 -10.39
CA GLY A 105 -23.99 -8.99 -11.51
C GLY A 105 -22.76 -9.92 -11.39
N GLY A 106 -22.13 -9.98 -10.21
CA GLY A 106 -20.98 -10.83 -9.94
C GLY A 106 -21.34 -12.33 -9.78
N PRO A 107 -20.38 -13.25 -9.96
CA PRO A 107 -20.62 -14.71 -9.94
C PRO A 107 -20.67 -15.35 -8.53
N GLU A 108 -20.90 -14.58 -7.46
CA GLU A 108 -20.69 -14.97 -6.05
C GLU A 108 -19.26 -15.32 -5.69
N GLU A 109 -18.76 -16.49 -6.08
CA GLU A 109 -17.48 -17.02 -5.66
C GLU A 109 -16.77 -17.66 -6.83
N ILE A 110 -15.50 -17.31 -7.02
CA ILE A 110 -14.64 -17.83 -8.06
C ILE A 110 -13.21 -17.92 -7.55
N VAL A 111 -12.41 -18.80 -8.13
CA VAL A 111 -10.98 -18.89 -7.86
C VAL A 111 -10.20 -18.13 -8.92
N PHE A 112 -9.32 -17.23 -8.49
CA PHE A 112 -8.36 -16.54 -9.33
C PHE A 112 -7.01 -17.24 -9.22
N ASP A 113 -6.64 -18.02 -10.25
CA ASP A 113 -5.32 -18.65 -10.37
C ASP A 113 -4.20 -17.65 -10.69
N ARG A 114 -4.58 -16.44 -11.08
CA ARG A 114 -3.71 -15.26 -11.19
C ARG A 114 -4.50 -14.01 -10.84
N LEU A 115 -3.82 -13.04 -10.24
CA LEU A 115 -4.37 -11.71 -10.04
C LEU A 115 -4.38 -10.96 -11.39
N ILE A 116 -5.49 -10.29 -11.71
CA ILE A 116 -5.73 -9.60 -12.98
C ILE A 116 -6.56 -8.35 -12.74
N SER A 117 -6.55 -7.40 -13.68
CA SER A 117 -7.62 -6.41 -13.75
C SER A 117 -8.94 -7.14 -14.04
N TRP A 118 -10.01 -6.80 -13.33
CA TRP A 118 -11.33 -7.39 -13.56
C TRP A 118 -11.79 -7.24 -15.01
N THR A 119 -11.39 -6.16 -15.67
CA THR A 119 -11.69 -5.83 -17.08
C THR A 119 -11.12 -6.83 -18.08
N GLU A 120 -10.16 -7.65 -17.69
CA GLU A 120 -9.55 -8.71 -18.51
C GLU A 120 -10.31 -10.05 -18.39
N SER A 121 -11.30 -10.14 -17.50
CA SER A 121 -12.11 -11.34 -17.35
C SER A 121 -13.02 -11.55 -18.56
N GLU A 122 -13.17 -12.80 -18.99
CA GLU A 122 -14.16 -13.19 -20.00
C GLU A 122 -15.58 -13.32 -19.42
N ILE A 123 -15.71 -13.34 -18.08
CA ILE A 123 -17.02 -13.38 -17.41
C ILE A 123 -17.59 -11.96 -17.37
N PRO A 124 -18.71 -11.65 -18.06
CA PRO A 124 -19.21 -10.27 -18.12
C PRO A 124 -19.53 -9.66 -16.75
N GLY A 125 -19.98 -10.50 -15.81
CA GLY A 125 -20.26 -10.13 -14.42
C GLY A 125 -19.04 -9.67 -13.63
N ILE A 126 -17.82 -10.05 -14.05
CA ILE A 126 -16.55 -9.58 -13.50
C ILE A 126 -16.00 -8.42 -14.37
N LYS A 127 -16.02 -8.60 -15.70
CA LYS A 127 -15.49 -7.62 -16.67
C LYS A 127 -16.03 -6.21 -16.47
N TYR A 128 -17.34 -6.12 -16.27
CA TYR A 128 -18.08 -4.88 -16.08
C TYR A 128 -18.48 -4.64 -14.62
N TYR A 129 -17.84 -5.33 -13.67
CA TYR A 129 -18.20 -5.20 -12.27
C TYR A 129 -17.87 -3.81 -11.74
N SER A 130 -18.80 -3.24 -10.98
CA SER A 130 -18.54 -2.11 -10.09
C SER A 130 -19.08 -2.39 -8.70
N GLY A 131 -18.25 -2.15 -7.69
CA GLY A 131 -18.56 -2.46 -6.30
C GLY A 131 -17.37 -3.07 -5.59
N THR A 132 -17.63 -3.86 -4.56
CA THR A 132 -16.61 -4.51 -3.73
C THR A 132 -16.48 -5.99 -4.08
N ALA A 133 -15.24 -6.47 -4.24
CA ALA A 133 -14.94 -7.90 -4.29
C ALA A 133 -14.06 -8.28 -3.09
N SER A 134 -14.37 -9.40 -2.43
CA SER A 134 -13.61 -9.91 -1.28
C SER A 134 -12.64 -11.01 -1.72
N TYR A 135 -11.35 -10.79 -1.54
CA TYR A 135 -10.30 -11.77 -1.79
C TYR A 135 -9.91 -12.41 -0.46
N THR A 136 -9.98 -13.73 -0.35
CA THR A 136 -9.65 -14.47 0.87
C THR A 136 -8.56 -15.50 0.61
N LYS A 137 -7.60 -15.59 1.52
CA LYS A 137 -6.55 -16.61 1.47
C LYS A 137 -6.00 -16.94 2.86
N ASN A 138 -5.54 -18.18 3.02
CA ASN A 138 -4.73 -18.61 4.15
C ASN A 138 -3.27 -18.66 3.73
N PHE A 139 -2.36 -18.26 4.61
CA PHE A 139 -0.93 -18.27 4.34
C PHE A 139 -0.12 -18.55 5.62
N PRO A 140 0.91 -19.42 5.54
CA PRO A 140 1.77 -19.71 6.68
C PRO A 140 2.88 -18.67 6.83
N ILE A 141 3.30 -18.43 8.07
CA ILE A 141 4.51 -17.68 8.41
C ILE A 141 5.30 -18.41 9.50
N ASP A 142 6.59 -18.61 9.26
CA ASP A 142 7.51 -19.12 10.27
C ASP A 142 7.90 -18.04 11.29
N GLU A 143 8.02 -18.43 12.56
CA GLU A 143 8.41 -17.54 13.65
C GLU A 143 9.73 -16.80 13.38
N SER A 144 10.68 -17.46 12.73
CA SER A 144 11.98 -16.88 12.36
C SER A 144 11.87 -15.72 11.38
N MET A 145 10.76 -15.60 10.63
CA MET A 145 10.52 -14.47 9.73
C MET A 145 9.97 -13.25 10.48
N ILE A 146 9.31 -13.46 11.63
CA ILE A 146 8.69 -12.38 12.41
C ILE A 146 9.71 -11.72 13.34
N ALA A 147 10.57 -12.52 13.98
CA ALA A 147 11.51 -12.02 14.97
C ALA A 147 12.43 -10.92 14.40
N GLY A 148 12.46 -9.75 15.06
CA GLY A 148 13.32 -8.62 14.68
C GLY A 148 12.84 -7.77 13.50
N HIS A 149 11.67 -8.06 12.94
CA HIS A 149 11.15 -7.38 11.76
C HIS A 149 9.79 -6.72 12.03
N SER A 150 9.56 -5.61 11.33
CA SER A 150 8.22 -5.09 11.06
C SER A 150 7.72 -5.74 9.78
N ILE A 151 6.46 -6.16 9.76
CA ILE A 151 5.86 -6.86 8.61
C ILE A 151 4.89 -5.89 7.96
N CYS A 152 5.21 -5.50 6.73
CA CYS A 152 4.39 -4.63 5.91
C CYS A 152 3.75 -5.45 4.79
N LEU A 153 2.43 -5.41 4.69
CA LEU A 153 1.69 -5.92 3.54
C LEU A 153 1.77 -4.89 2.41
N ASP A 154 2.30 -5.28 1.26
CA ASP A 154 2.26 -4.51 0.01
C ASP A 154 1.25 -5.16 -0.94
N LEU A 155 0.21 -4.42 -1.34
CA LEU A 155 -0.81 -4.90 -2.28
C LEU A 155 -0.40 -4.77 -3.74
N GLY A 156 0.76 -4.16 -4.02
CA GLY A 156 1.24 -3.89 -5.37
C GLY A 156 0.29 -2.98 -6.14
N THR A 157 -0.10 -3.41 -7.34
CA THR A 157 -1.05 -2.66 -8.16
C THR A 157 -2.49 -3.07 -7.86
N MET A 158 -3.32 -2.09 -7.50
CA MET A 158 -4.76 -2.28 -7.32
C MET A 158 -5.54 -1.01 -7.65
N PHE A 159 -6.83 -1.18 -7.91
CA PHE A 159 -7.76 -0.12 -8.25
C PHE A 159 -9.10 -0.33 -7.52
N ASN A 160 -9.57 0.57 -6.65
CA ASN A 160 -8.97 1.85 -6.24
C ASN A 160 -8.68 1.92 -4.74
N ILE A 161 -9.48 1.26 -3.92
CA ILE A 161 -9.29 1.18 -2.47
C ILE A 161 -9.44 -0.28 -2.00
N ALA A 162 -8.76 -0.64 -0.92
CA ALA A 162 -8.87 -1.97 -0.33
C ALA A 162 -8.90 -1.90 1.19
N GLU A 163 -9.93 -2.45 1.82
CA GLU A 163 -9.91 -2.73 3.26
C GLU A 163 -9.06 -3.98 3.51
N VAL A 164 -8.10 -3.88 4.44
CA VAL A 164 -7.21 -4.99 4.82
C VAL A 164 -7.69 -5.58 6.14
N ILE A 165 -7.95 -6.89 6.14
CA ILE A 165 -8.36 -7.64 7.32
C ILE A 165 -7.40 -8.83 7.47
N ILE A 166 -6.75 -8.94 8.64
CA ILE A 166 -5.83 -10.04 8.96
C ILE A 166 -6.36 -10.75 10.19
N ASN A 167 -6.50 -12.08 10.14
CA ASN A 167 -7.01 -12.90 11.25
C ASN A 167 -8.34 -12.38 11.83
N GLY A 168 -9.21 -11.83 10.98
CA GLY A 168 -10.51 -11.25 11.36
C GLY A 168 -10.44 -9.82 11.91
N GLN A 169 -9.26 -9.24 12.09
CA GLN A 169 -9.09 -7.86 12.54
C GLN A 169 -8.94 -6.90 11.34
N SER A 170 -9.87 -5.95 11.20
CA SER A 170 -9.75 -4.86 10.22
C SER A 170 -8.65 -3.88 10.62
N LEU A 171 -7.77 -3.58 9.67
CA LEU A 171 -6.70 -2.59 9.80
C LEU A 171 -7.07 -1.28 9.09
N GLY A 172 -8.28 -1.20 8.52
CA GLY A 172 -8.74 -0.07 7.71
C GLY A 172 -8.25 -0.13 6.26
N ALA A 173 -8.54 0.94 5.51
CA ALA A 173 -8.36 0.95 4.06
C ALA A 173 -7.00 1.49 3.59
N CYS A 174 -6.44 0.86 2.56
CA CYS A 174 -5.41 1.40 1.69
C CYS A 174 -6.12 2.12 0.53
N TRP A 175 -6.01 3.45 0.49
CA TRP A 175 -6.71 4.30 -0.50
C TRP A 175 -5.78 5.22 -1.30
N LYS A 176 -4.49 5.28 -0.93
CA LYS A 176 -3.45 5.99 -1.68
C LYS A 176 -2.24 5.10 -1.90
N LYS A 177 -1.44 5.43 -2.91
CA LYS A 177 -0.13 4.79 -3.12
C LYS A 177 0.90 5.28 -2.08
N PRO A 178 1.91 4.46 -1.75
CA PRO A 178 1.94 3.01 -1.98
C PRO A 178 0.83 2.31 -1.18
N PHE A 179 0.23 1.25 -1.72
CA PHE A 179 -0.85 0.49 -1.07
C PHE A 179 -0.29 -0.47 -0.04
N ARG A 180 0.28 0.09 1.02
CA ARG A 180 1.00 -0.63 2.08
C ARG A 180 0.28 -0.54 3.41
N LYS A 181 0.43 -1.58 4.24
CA LYS A 181 -0.13 -1.63 5.59
C LYS A 181 0.79 -2.37 6.55
N ASP A 182 1.10 -1.76 7.69
CA ASP A 182 1.76 -2.47 8.79
C ASP A 182 0.78 -3.50 9.38
N ILE A 183 1.17 -4.78 9.32
CA ILE A 183 0.40 -5.91 9.85
C ILE A 183 1.11 -6.61 11.01
N SER A 184 2.22 -6.05 11.51
CA SER A 184 3.10 -6.68 12.51
C SER A 184 2.36 -7.14 13.76
N LYS A 185 1.36 -6.38 14.20
CA LYS A 185 0.57 -6.67 15.41
C LYS A 185 -0.60 -7.63 15.20
N SER A 186 -0.89 -7.98 13.94
CA SER A 186 -2.09 -8.74 13.57
C SER A 186 -1.74 -10.14 13.08
N ILE A 187 -0.44 -10.46 12.99
CA ILE A 187 0.08 -11.70 12.45
C ILE A 187 0.76 -12.54 13.53
N ALA A 188 0.72 -13.86 13.38
CA ALA A 188 1.33 -14.79 14.32
C ALA A 188 2.09 -15.90 13.57
N PRO A 189 3.04 -16.60 14.22
CA PRO A 189 3.61 -17.81 13.66
C PRO A 189 2.53 -18.85 13.32
N GLY A 190 2.74 -19.60 12.25
CA GLY A 190 1.79 -20.57 11.72
C GLY A 190 0.85 -19.97 10.69
N ASN A 191 -0.38 -20.48 10.62
CA ASN A 191 -1.33 -20.13 9.58
C ASN A 191 -2.10 -18.84 9.93
N ASN A 192 -2.10 -17.89 9.01
CA ASN A 192 -2.84 -16.64 9.11
C ASN A 192 -3.89 -16.56 8.00
N THR A 193 -4.95 -15.80 8.24
CA THR A 193 -5.97 -15.50 7.24
C THR A 193 -5.85 -14.05 6.80
N ILE A 194 -5.99 -13.82 5.50
CA ILE A 194 -6.06 -12.49 4.89
C ILE A 194 -7.39 -12.38 4.14
N GLU A 195 -8.10 -11.29 4.39
CA GLU A 195 -9.23 -10.85 3.59
C GLU A 195 -8.96 -9.42 3.09
N LEU A 196 -9.09 -9.22 1.78
CA LEU A 196 -8.96 -7.93 1.11
C LEU A 196 -10.29 -7.59 0.44
N LYS A 197 -10.95 -6.53 0.90
CA LYS A 197 -12.18 -6.03 0.26
C LYS A 197 -11.81 -4.89 -0.67
N VAL A 198 -11.73 -5.19 -1.96
CA VAL A 198 -11.28 -4.26 -3.00
C VAL A 198 -12.49 -3.63 -3.66
N THR A 199 -12.52 -2.30 -3.72
CA THR A 199 -13.64 -1.53 -4.27
C THR A 199 -13.16 -0.62 -5.40
N ASN A 200 -13.86 -0.66 -6.54
CA ASN A 200 -13.60 0.20 -7.71
C ASN A 200 -14.66 1.31 -7.88
N LEU A 201 -14.69 1.93 -9.06
CA LEU A 201 -15.64 2.99 -9.43
C LEU A 201 -16.81 2.44 -10.27
N TRP A 202 -17.91 3.19 -10.32
CA TRP A 202 -19.13 2.86 -11.07
C TRP A 202 -18.99 2.81 -12.60
N THR A 203 -17.92 3.38 -13.16
CA THR A 203 -17.71 3.54 -14.60
C THR A 203 -17.92 2.24 -15.39
N ASN A 204 -17.34 1.12 -14.93
CA ASN A 204 -17.37 -0.13 -15.68
C ASN A 204 -18.78 -0.73 -15.74
N ARG A 205 -19.54 -0.65 -14.64
CA ARG A 205 -20.93 -1.13 -14.60
C ARG A 205 -21.85 -0.25 -15.43
N LEU A 206 -21.67 1.08 -15.40
CA LEU A 206 -22.42 2.02 -16.24
C LEU A 206 -22.23 1.74 -17.75
N ILE A 207 -20.98 1.47 -18.17
CA ILE A 207 -20.65 1.06 -19.55
C ILE A 207 -21.26 -0.33 -19.85
N GLY A 208 -21.08 -1.29 -18.95
CA GLY A 208 -21.59 -2.66 -19.11
C GLY A 208 -23.11 -2.72 -19.25
N ASP A 209 -23.84 -1.86 -18.55
CA ASP A 209 -25.30 -1.79 -18.59
C ASP A 209 -25.82 -1.32 -19.95
N GLN A 210 -25.02 -0.61 -20.74
CA GLN A 210 -25.43 -0.25 -22.10
C GLN A 210 -25.60 -1.49 -22.98
N TYR A 211 -24.90 -2.59 -22.70
CA TYR A 211 -25.06 -3.86 -23.42
C TYR A 211 -26.32 -4.64 -23.02
N LEU A 212 -27.05 -4.20 -22.00
CA LEU A 212 -28.27 -4.84 -21.53
C LEU A 212 -29.52 -4.04 -21.95
N PRO A 213 -30.67 -4.72 -22.15
CA PRO A 213 -31.98 -4.07 -22.16
C PRO A 213 -32.17 -3.23 -20.89
N GLU A 214 -32.91 -2.13 -20.99
CA GLU A 214 -33.07 -1.15 -19.91
C GLU A 214 -33.59 -1.80 -18.62
N GLU A 215 -34.55 -2.71 -18.73
CA GLU A 215 -35.15 -3.44 -17.62
C GLU A 215 -34.23 -4.48 -16.96
N LYS A 216 -33.05 -4.74 -17.55
CA LYS A 216 -32.04 -5.66 -17.02
C LYS A 216 -30.77 -4.96 -16.55
N ARG A 217 -30.74 -3.63 -16.57
CA ARG A 217 -29.59 -2.85 -16.08
C ARG A 217 -29.50 -2.93 -14.57
N PHE A 218 -28.27 -2.84 -14.06
CA PHE A 218 -28.00 -2.83 -12.61
C PHE A 218 -28.02 -1.42 -12.04
N THR A 219 -27.77 -0.42 -12.87
CA THR A 219 -27.61 0.98 -12.47
C THR A 219 -28.75 1.84 -12.99
N GLU A 220 -29.19 2.76 -12.14
CA GLU A 220 -30.07 3.88 -12.49
C GLU A 220 -29.31 5.18 -12.22
N THR A 221 -29.24 6.06 -13.22
CA THR A 221 -28.49 7.32 -13.12
C THR A 221 -29.20 8.44 -13.87
N ASN A 222 -29.03 9.67 -13.40
CA ASN A 222 -29.46 10.87 -14.11
C ASN A 222 -28.49 11.28 -15.24
N ILE A 223 -27.33 10.61 -15.37
CA ILE A 223 -26.32 10.81 -16.41
C ILE A 223 -26.72 10.03 -17.68
N THR A 224 -27.91 10.28 -18.22
CA THR A 224 -28.41 9.59 -19.44
C THR A 224 -28.15 10.36 -20.73
N ASN A 225 -27.98 11.68 -20.61
CA ASN A 225 -27.81 12.61 -21.74
C ASN A 225 -26.63 13.56 -21.56
N MET A 226 -25.78 13.35 -20.54
CA MET A 226 -24.54 14.12 -20.43
C MET A 226 -23.62 13.71 -21.56
N LYS A 227 -23.14 14.74 -22.26
CA LYS A 227 -22.22 14.62 -23.37
C LYS A 227 -20.80 14.81 -22.86
N ARG A 228 -19.90 13.87 -23.21
CA ARG A 228 -18.45 14.05 -23.06
C ARG A 228 -18.02 15.21 -23.97
N ASN A 229 -18.46 15.13 -25.23
CA ASN A 229 -18.14 16.05 -26.32
C ASN A 229 -19.38 16.29 -27.19
N ALA A 230 -19.30 17.15 -28.20
CA ALA A 230 -20.44 17.49 -29.09
C ALA A 230 -21.22 16.24 -29.60
N ASP A 231 -20.51 15.16 -29.89
CA ASP A 231 -21.05 13.96 -30.54
C ASP A 231 -21.06 12.68 -29.67
N GLU A 232 -20.53 12.71 -28.44
CA GLU A 232 -20.32 11.51 -27.62
C GLU A 232 -20.98 11.64 -26.24
N LYS A 233 -21.73 10.62 -25.80
CA LYS A 233 -22.24 10.57 -24.43
C LYS A 233 -21.21 9.96 -23.49
N TYR A 234 -21.41 10.14 -22.19
CA TYR A 234 -20.66 9.36 -21.19
C TYR A 234 -21.17 7.91 -21.12
N PHE A 235 -20.23 6.98 -20.95
CA PHE A 235 -20.47 5.56 -20.65
C PHE A 235 -21.20 4.79 -21.76
N GLU A 236 -20.80 5.01 -23.02
CA GLU A 236 -21.39 4.33 -24.18
C GLU A 236 -20.82 2.92 -24.41
N LYS A 237 -21.50 2.12 -25.23
CA LYS A 237 -20.98 0.82 -25.68
C LYS A 237 -19.63 1.04 -26.37
N GLY A 238 -18.62 0.31 -25.93
CA GLY A 238 -17.27 0.37 -26.51
C GLY A 238 -16.36 1.43 -25.89
N ASP A 239 -16.87 2.26 -24.95
CA ASP A 239 -16.00 3.11 -24.14
C ASP A 239 -14.95 2.26 -23.40
N PRO A 240 -13.71 2.78 -23.22
CA PRO A 240 -12.66 2.06 -22.53
C PRO A 240 -13.04 1.81 -21.06
N LEU A 241 -12.83 0.59 -20.60
CA LEU A 241 -13.03 0.24 -19.19
C LEU A 241 -11.88 0.77 -18.34
N MET A 242 -12.20 1.18 -17.12
CA MET A 242 -11.22 1.59 -16.12
C MET A 242 -10.58 0.35 -15.48
N PRO A 243 -9.25 0.28 -15.35
CA PRO A 243 -8.58 -0.76 -14.57
C PRO A 243 -9.23 -0.93 -13.20
N SER A 244 -9.43 -2.17 -12.76
CA SER A 244 -10.23 -2.48 -11.57
C SER A 244 -9.73 -3.73 -10.87
N GLY A 245 -9.80 -3.75 -9.54
CA GLY A 245 -9.47 -4.92 -8.76
C GLY A 245 -8.01 -4.99 -8.30
N LEU A 246 -7.63 -6.17 -7.83
CA LEU A 246 -6.30 -6.49 -7.34
C LEU A 246 -5.47 -7.14 -8.44
N VAL A 247 -4.46 -6.44 -8.93
CA VAL A 247 -3.52 -6.90 -9.97
C VAL A 247 -2.25 -7.46 -9.34
N GLY A 248 -1.85 -6.91 -8.19
CA GLY A 248 -0.71 -7.40 -7.40
C GLY A 248 0.67 -6.95 -7.95
N PRO A 249 1.74 -7.68 -7.60
CA PRO A 249 1.74 -8.83 -6.68
C PRO A 249 1.37 -8.41 -5.25
N VAL A 250 0.82 -9.34 -4.47
CA VAL A 250 0.60 -9.14 -3.01
C VAL A 250 1.79 -9.73 -2.27
N GLN A 251 2.47 -8.94 -1.46
CA GLN A 251 3.71 -9.34 -0.80
C GLN A 251 3.73 -8.94 0.66
N LEU A 252 4.45 -9.74 1.45
CA LEU A 252 4.87 -9.40 2.80
C LEU A 252 6.32 -8.94 2.74
N GLN A 253 6.56 -7.70 3.16
CA GLN A 253 7.88 -7.12 3.31
C GLN A 253 8.30 -7.22 4.78
N PHE A 254 9.40 -7.91 5.04
CA PHE A 254 10.00 -8.05 6.36
C PHE A 254 11.09 -7.00 6.51
N VAL A 255 10.74 -5.90 7.15
CA VAL A 255 11.56 -4.69 7.29
C VAL A 255 12.32 -4.76 8.61
N PRO A 256 13.67 -4.74 8.60
CA PRO A 256 14.45 -4.74 9.84
C PRO A 256 14.07 -3.55 10.74
N VAL A 257 13.81 -3.83 12.03
CA VAL A 257 13.54 -2.79 13.02
C VAL A 257 14.77 -2.62 13.89
N ILE A 258 15.34 -1.42 13.88
CA ILE A 258 16.44 -1.08 14.76
C ILE A 258 15.95 -0.13 15.83
N SER A 259 16.06 -0.61 17.07
CA SER A 259 15.91 0.25 18.23
C SER A 259 17.19 1.07 18.34
N ALA A 260 17.20 2.29 17.81
CA ALA A 260 18.18 3.28 18.21
C ALA A 260 18.11 3.35 19.75
N LYS A 261 19.26 3.22 20.43
CA LYS A 261 19.32 3.16 21.91
C LYS A 261 18.77 4.41 22.59
N GLN A 262 18.44 5.44 21.82
CA GLN A 262 17.84 6.69 22.28
C GLN A 262 16.62 6.97 21.39
N ARG A 263 15.43 7.06 22.01
CA ARG A 263 14.25 7.63 21.36
C ARG A 263 14.63 8.99 20.82
N LEU A 264 14.59 9.18 19.51
CA LEU A 264 14.91 10.45 18.89
C LEU A 264 13.82 11.46 19.19
N SER A 265 14.23 12.51 19.89
CA SER A 265 13.77 13.85 19.62
C SER A 265 14.49 14.32 18.35
N LEU A 266 13.74 14.51 17.26
CA LEU A 266 14.20 15.27 16.10
C LEU A 266 14.00 16.76 16.36
#